data_AF-A0A3M6TXH2-F1
#
_entry.id   AF-A0A3M6TXH2-F1
#
_cell.length_a   1.000
_cell.length_b   1.000
_cell.length_c   1.000
_cell.angle_alpha   90.00
_cell.angle_beta   90.00
_cell.angle_gamma   90.00
#
_symmetry.space_group_name_H-M   'P 1'
#
loop_
_entity.id
_entity.type
_entity.pdbx_description
1 polymer ?
#
loop_
_entity_poly.entity_id
_entity_poly.type
_entity_poly.pdbx_seq_one_letter_code
_entity_poly.pdbx_strand_id
1 'polypeptide(L)'
;MALSYLPSDKIERRFRRLQQQATVRHLQDFCSYIEENWITSQAFPPQTWSVFLEAVRTNNDLEGWHNGLNPRAKGRSQLPLYILIQVLHREAALVSMQIRLVSDKKLKRHQRSTYRTLQRRLFDLWSEFENGNRNSKELLEACAHLVQPM
;
A
#
# COMPACT_ATOMS: atom_id res chain seq x y z
N MET A 1 -4.82 0.36 12.05
CA MET A 1 -3.86 -0.74 12.31
C MET A 1 -2.72 -0.65 11.31
N ALA A 2 -1.46 -0.75 11.74
CA ALA A 2 -0.29 -0.61 10.86
C ALA A 2 0.11 -1.94 10.15
N LEU A 3 -0.83 -2.88 9.95
CA LEU A 3 -0.51 -4.26 9.51
C LEU A 3 0.21 -4.32 8.16
N SER A 4 0.00 -3.33 7.28
CA SER A 4 0.65 -3.28 5.97
C SER A 4 2.17 -3.18 6.05
N TYR A 5 2.71 -2.77 7.20
CA TYR A 5 4.15 -2.67 7.42
C TYR A 5 4.82 -3.99 7.78
N LEU A 6 4.07 -5.10 7.86
CA LEU A 6 4.61 -6.44 8.07
C LEU A 6 4.74 -7.21 6.77
N PRO A 7 5.68 -8.18 6.71
CA PRO A 7 5.68 -9.18 5.65
C PRO A 7 4.32 -9.87 5.55
N SER A 8 3.87 -10.13 4.32
CA SER A 8 2.54 -10.66 4.05
C SER A 8 2.24 -11.98 4.77
N ASP A 9 3.24 -12.86 4.90
CA ASP A 9 3.18 -14.12 5.63
C ASP A 9 3.00 -13.96 7.15
N LYS A 10 3.37 -12.80 7.71
CA LYS A 10 3.28 -12.52 9.15
C LYS A 10 2.00 -11.75 9.54
N ILE A 11 1.28 -11.21 8.56
CA ILE A 11 0.10 -10.36 8.78
C ILE A 11 -1.01 -11.14 9.46
N GLU A 12 -1.39 -12.31 8.93
CA GLU A 12 -2.50 -13.09 9.47
C GLU A 12 -2.25 -13.46 10.94
N ARG A 13 -1.08 -14.03 11.23
CA ARG A 13 -0.70 -14.41 12.60
C ARG A 13 -0.74 -13.22 13.56
N ARG A 14 -0.31 -12.04 13.11
CA ARG A 14 -0.33 -10.84 13.95
C ARG A 14 -1.76 -10.32 14.14
N PHE A 15 -2.57 -10.34 13.10
CA PHE A 15 -3.98 -9.95 13.16
C PHE A 15 -4.77 -10.82 14.14
N ARG A 16 -4.60 -12.15 14.10
CA ARG A 16 -5.24 -13.09 15.05
C ARG A 16 -4.96 -12.73 16.51
N ARG A 17 -3.73 -12.33 16.83
CA ARG A 17 -3.36 -11.86 18.18
C ARG A 17 -4.05 -10.56 18.58
N LEU A 18 -4.26 -9.64 17.62
CA LEU A 18 -4.99 -8.39 17.87
C LEU A 18 -6.49 -8.65 18.04
N GLN A 19 -7.06 -9.55 17.25
CA GLN A 19 -8.45 -9.96 17.34
C GLN A 19 -8.79 -10.53 18.72
N GLN A 20 -7.89 -11.33 19.31
CA GLN A 20 -8.04 -11.85 20.68
C GLN A 20 -8.05 -10.76 21.76
N GLN A 21 -7.50 -9.58 21.48
CA GLN A 21 -7.47 -8.45 22.40
C GLN A 21 -8.71 -7.54 22.25
N ALA A 22 -9.53 -7.75 21.22
CA ALA A 22 -10.78 -7.03 21.02
C ALA A 22 -11.86 -7.54 21.98
N THR A 23 -11.94 -6.93 23.16
CA THR A 23 -12.89 -7.33 24.21
C THR A 23 -14.28 -6.70 24.06
N VAL A 24 -14.39 -5.60 23.30
CA VAL A 24 -15.66 -4.86 23.14
C VAL A 24 -16.30 -5.21 21.80
N ARG A 25 -17.63 -5.35 21.80
CA ARG A 25 -18.43 -5.77 20.63
C ARG A 25 -18.10 -5.01 19.34
N HIS A 26 -18.04 -3.69 19.39
CA HIS A 26 -17.73 -2.89 18.19
C HIS A 26 -16.33 -3.17 17.62
N LEU A 27 -15.34 -3.50 18.46
CA LEU A 27 -14.01 -3.90 18.00
C LEU A 27 -14.02 -5.31 17.42
N GLN A 28 -14.85 -6.20 17.97
CA GLN A 28 -15.03 -7.55 17.45
C GLN A 28 -15.67 -7.51 16.06
N ASP A 29 -16.76 -6.75 15.90
CA ASP A 29 -17.43 -6.54 14.61
C ASP A 29 -16.46 -5.96 13.57
N PHE A 30 -15.66 -4.97 13.98
CA PHE A 30 -14.60 -4.40 13.13
C PHE A 30 -13.55 -5.46 12.75
N CYS A 31 -13.09 -6.29 13.69
CA CYS A 31 -12.15 -7.36 13.37
C CYS A 31 -12.76 -8.38 12.41
N SER A 32 -14.02 -8.79 12.59
CA SER A 32 -14.70 -9.69 11.66
C SER A 32 -14.75 -9.13 10.24
N TYR A 33 -15.11 -7.85 10.10
CA TYR A 33 -15.05 -7.17 8.81
C TYR A 33 -13.65 -7.19 8.20
N ILE A 34 -12.61 -6.87 8.97
CA ILE A 34 -11.23 -6.87 8.49
C ILE A 34 -10.78 -8.27 8.06
N GLU A 35 -11.15 -9.28 8.83
CA GLU A 35 -10.83 -10.67 8.54
C GLU A 35 -11.36 -11.08 7.16
N GLU A 36 -12.67 -10.91 6.94
CA GLU A 36 -13.37 -11.31 5.73
C GLU A 36 -12.89 -10.55 4.49
N ASN A 37 -12.59 -9.26 4.63
CA ASN A 37 -12.32 -8.38 3.49
C ASN A 37 -10.82 -8.25 3.16
N TRP A 38 -9.92 -8.47 4.12
CA TRP A 38 -8.50 -8.14 3.96
C TRP A 38 -7.52 -9.23 4.39
N ILE A 39 -7.92 -10.15 5.27
CA ILE A 39 -7.02 -11.22 5.77
C ILE A 39 -7.24 -12.50 4.98
N THR A 40 -8.49 -12.94 4.83
CA THR A 40 -8.86 -14.19 4.13
C THR A 40 -9.41 -13.95 2.71
N SER A 41 -9.42 -12.69 2.28
CA SER A 41 -9.93 -12.28 0.96
C SER A 41 -9.13 -12.91 -0.19
N GLN A 42 -9.85 -13.49 -1.16
CA GLN A 42 -9.25 -13.98 -2.40
C GLN A 42 -8.97 -12.85 -3.39
N ALA A 43 -9.74 -11.75 -3.32
CA ALA A 43 -9.59 -10.62 -4.23
C ALA A 43 -8.44 -9.68 -3.83
N PHE A 44 -8.26 -9.48 -2.52
CA PHE A 44 -7.24 -8.59 -1.95
C PHE A 44 -6.48 -9.27 -0.80
N PRO A 45 -5.71 -10.34 -1.09
CA PRO A 45 -4.97 -11.05 -0.05
C PRO A 45 -3.81 -10.18 0.49
N PRO A 46 -3.26 -10.48 1.68
CA PRO A 46 -2.18 -9.69 2.30
C PRO A 46 -0.98 -9.34 1.40
N GLN A 47 -0.66 -10.19 0.42
CA GLN A 47 0.40 -9.97 -0.56
C GLN A 47 0.15 -8.75 -1.45
N THR A 48 -1.10 -8.35 -1.70
CA THR A 48 -1.42 -7.23 -2.60
C THR A 48 -1.38 -5.87 -1.92
N TRP A 49 -1.40 -5.82 -0.58
CA TRP A 49 -1.47 -4.57 0.17
C TRP A 49 -0.41 -4.41 1.24
N SER A 50 0.38 -5.44 1.54
CA SER A 50 1.62 -5.29 2.29
C SER A 50 2.56 -4.32 1.55
N VAL A 51 3.17 -3.42 2.31
CA VAL A 51 4.16 -2.44 1.84
C VAL A 51 5.52 -2.70 2.48
N PHE A 52 5.73 -3.89 3.04
CA PHE A 52 7.00 -4.25 3.68
C PHE A 52 8.14 -4.21 2.65
N LEU A 53 9.22 -3.49 2.98
CA LEU A 53 10.35 -3.20 2.09
C LEU A 53 10.00 -2.45 0.79
N GLU A 54 8.78 -1.95 0.66
CA GLU A 54 8.38 -1.17 -0.50
C GLU A 54 8.69 0.30 -0.31
N ALA A 55 9.43 0.85 -1.27
CA ALA A 55 9.74 2.28 -1.35
C ALA A 55 8.51 3.12 -1.73
N VAL A 56 7.48 2.49 -2.29
CA VAL A 56 6.31 3.15 -2.84
C VAL A 56 5.07 2.79 -2.03
N ARG A 57 4.19 3.78 -1.84
CA ARG A 57 2.92 3.58 -1.15
C ARG A 57 1.84 3.30 -2.18
N THR A 58 1.15 2.18 -2.00
CA THR A 58 0.01 1.74 -2.82
C THR A 58 -1.00 2.85 -3.07
N ASN A 59 -1.30 3.69 -2.07
CA ASN A 59 -2.22 4.83 -2.25
C ASN A 59 -1.73 5.85 -3.28
N ASN A 60 -0.44 6.20 -3.25
CA ASN A 60 0.12 7.20 -4.18
C ASN A 60 0.16 6.66 -5.62
N ASP A 61 0.35 5.35 -5.78
CA ASP A 61 0.31 4.74 -7.10
C ASP A 61 -1.13 4.69 -7.63
N LEU A 62 -2.10 4.32 -6.80
CA LEU A 62 -3.52 4.36 -7.15
C LEU A 62 -3.99 5.78 -7.49
N GLU A 63 -3.63 6.78 -6.69
CA GLU A 63 -3.92 8.18 -6.98
C GLU A 63 -3.20 8.64 -8.25
N GLY A 64 -1.97 8.19 -8.50
CA GLY A 64 -1.25 8.46 -9.75
C GLY A 64 -2.00 7.94 -10.98
N TRP A 65 -2.46 6.69 -10.92
CA TRP A 65 -3.29 6.09 -11.96
C TRP A 65 -4.61 6.85 -12.16
N HIS A 66 -5.30 7.18 -11.06
CA HIS A 66 -6.54 7.94 -11.11
C HIS A 66 -6.33 9.33 -11.73
N ASN A 67 -5.27 10.03 -11.35
CA ASN A 67 -4.91 11.34 -11.89
C ASN A 67 -4.50 11.29 -13.36
N GLY A 68 -3.92 10.18 -13.84
CA GLY A 68 -3.64 9.96 -15.26
C GLY A 68 -4.90 9.69 -16.09
N LEU A 69 -5.79 8.86 -15.54
CA LEU A 69 -7.03 8.41 -16.20
C LEU A 69 -8.11 9.48 -16.24
N ASN A 70 -8.33 10.21 -15.15
CA ASN A 70 -9.46 11.12 -15.00
C ASN A 70 -9.47 12.26 -16.05
N PRO A 71 -8.35 12.91 -16.40
CA PRO A 71 -8.30 13.87 -17.51
C PRO A 71 -8.61 13.24 -18.87
N ARG A 72 -8.15 12.00 -19.11
CA ARG A 72 -8.41 11.28 -20.38
C ARG A 72 -9.86 10.82 -20.49
N ALA A 73 -10.51 10.57 -19.35
CA ALA A 73 -11.94 10.39 -19.20
C ALA A 73 -12.75 11.71 -19.29
N LYS A 74 -12.09 12.85 -19.48
CA LYS A 74 -12.70 14.20 -19.47
C LYS A 74 -13.48 14.50 -18.19
N GLY A 75 -13.07 13.96 -17.05
CA GLY A 75 -13.75 14.16 -15.76
C GLY A 75 -15.14 13.53 -15.68
N ARG A 76 -15.51 12.64 -16.61
CA ARG A 76 -16.83 12.00 -16.62
C ARG A 76 -16.90 10.89 -15.57
N SER A 77 -17.47 11.22 -14.41
CA SER A 77 -18.74 10.64 -13.97
C SER A 77 -19.04 9.19 -14.37
N GLN A 78 -19.81 9.11 -15.46
CA GLN A 78 -20.35 7.89 -16.04
C GLN A 78 -19.73 7.72 -17.43
N LEU A 79 -18.76 6.84 -17.52
CA LEU A 79 -18.03 6.59 -18.75
C LEU A 79 -18.54 5.29 -19.38
N PRO A 80 -19.13 5.32 -20.59
CA PRO A 80 -19.56 4.11 -21.29
C PRO A 80 -18.42 3.11 -21.41
N LEU A 81 -18.71 1.82 -21.23
CA LEU A 81 -17.70 0.76 -21.18
C LEU A 81 -16.76 0.75 -22.40
N TYR A 82 -17.27 1.00 -23.60
CA TYR A 82 -16.45 1.05 -24.81
C TYR A 82 -15.43 2.20 -24.80
N ILE A 83 -15.78 3.35 -24.20
CA ILE A 83 -14.85 4.47 -24.02
C ILE A 83 -13.81 4.11 -22.96
N LEU A 84 -14.22 3.42 -21.88
CA LEU A 84 -13.33 3.01 -20.80
C LEU A 84 -12.24 2.09 -21.33
N ILE A 85 -12.62 1.09 -22.12
CA ILE A 85 -11.70 0.16 -22.77
C ILE A 85 -10.69 0.92 -23.65
N GLN A 86 -11.13 1.91 -24.43
CA GLN A 86 -10.23 2.71 -25.27
C GLN A 86 -9.24 3.54 -24.45
N VAL A 87 -9.68 4.15 -23.35
CA VAL A 87 -8.81 4.93 -22.45
C VAL A 87 -7.79 4.01 -21.77
N LEU A 88 -8.23 2.87 -21.24
CA LEU A 88 -7.36 1.87 -20.61
C LEU A 88 -6.33 1.31 -21.59
N HIS A 89 -6.73 0.99 -22.82
CA HIS A 89 -5.81 0.52 -23.86
C HIS A 89 -4.71 1.54 -24.17
N ARG A 90 -5.07 2.83 -24.29
CA ARG A 90 -4.10 3.90 -24.52
C ARG A 90 -3.15 4.08 -23.35
N GLU A 91 -3.62 3.96 -22.10
CA GLU A 91 -2.74 3.96 -20.93
C GLU A 91 -1.79 2.77 -20.91
N ALA A 92 -2.29 1.57 -21.18
CA ALA A 92 -1.48 0.35 -21.21
C ALA A 92 -0.36 0.45 -22.26
N ALA A 93 -0.62 1.07 -23.42
CA ALA A 93 0.39 1.30 -24.45
C ALA A 93 1.54 2.23 -24.01
N LEU A 94 1.33 3.10 -23.01
CA LEU A 94 2.38 3.99 -22.49
C LEU A 94 3.31 3.30 -21.49
N VAL A 95 2.90 2.17 -20.91
CA VAL A 95 3.67 1.44 -19.89
C VAL A 95 5.04 1.05 -20.43
N SER A 96 5.11 0.49 -21.65
CA SER A 96 6.37 0.11 -22.28
C SER A 96 7.32 1.30 -22.48
N MET A 97 6.78 2.48 -22.80
CA MET A 97 7.57 3.69 -22.93
C MET A 97 8.09 4.18 -21.58
N GLN A 98 7.26 4.18 -20.54
CA GLN A 98 7.64 4.54 -19.18
C GLN A 98 8.72 3.61 -18.63
N ILE A 99 8.56 2.29 -18.80
CA ILE A 99 9.57 1.29 -18.41
C ILE A 99 10.92 1.64 -19.04
N ARG A 100 10.95 1.85 -20.36
CA ARG A 100 12.18 2.22 -21.07
C ARG A 100 12.79 3.52 -20.55
N LEU A 101 11.99 4.55 -20.28
CA LEU A 101 12.49 5.82 -19.75
C LEU A 101 13.08 5.67 -18.34
N VAL A 102 12.51 4.80 -17.51
CA VAL A 102 13.05 4.47 -16.18
C VAL A 102 14.35 3.67 -16.32
N SER A 103 14.39 2.65 -17.18
CA SER A 103 15.60 1.84 -17.46
C SER A 103 16.75 2.71 -17.96
N ASP A 104 16.46 3.65 -18.86
CA ASP A 104 17.42 4.62 -19.40
C ASP A 104 17.80 5.74 -18.40
N LYS A 105 17.24 5.72 -17.19
CA LYS A 105 17.41 6.77 -16.15
C LYS A 105 17.00 8.18 -16.59
N LYS A 106 16.16 8.27 -17.64
CA LYS A 106 15.59 9.51 -18.19
C LYS A 106 14.34 9.97 -17.43
N LEU A 107 13.68 9.06 -16.74
CA LEU A 107 12.60 9.36 -15.80
C LEU A 107 13.12 9.16 -14.37
N LYS A 108 13.01 10.17 -13.52
CA LYS A 108 13.32 10.08 -12.09
C LYS A 108 12.14 10.55 -11.28
N ARG A 109 11.81 9.80 -10.22
CA ARG A 109 10.79 10.20 -9.27
C ARG A 109 11.28 11.41 -8.49
N HIS A 110 10.52 12.51 -8.54
CA HIS A 110 10.71 13.60 -7.61
C HIS A 110 10.06 13.23 -6.27
N GLN A 111 10.83 13.27 -5.18
CA GLN A 111 10.34 12.99 -3.85
C GLN A 111 10.72 14.12 -2.90
N ARG A 112 9.74 14.68 -2.19
CA ARG A 112 9.98 15.72 -1.18
C ARG A 112 10.96 15.20 -0.13
N SER A 113 11.82 16.08 0.38
CA SER A 113 12.85 15.74 1.38
C SER A 113 12.24 15.08 2.62
N THR A 114 11.08 15.57 3.08
CA THR A 114 10.35 15.00 4.21
C THR A 114 10.01 13.53 4.02
N TYR A 115 9.44 13.15 2.87
CA TYR A 115 9.12 11.76 2.56
C TYR A 115 10.36 10.88 2.38
N ARG A 116 11.46 11.43 1.83
CA ARG A 116 12.75 10.71 1.77
C ARG A 116 13.27 10.36 3.15
N THR A 117 13.23 11.31 4.09
CA THR A 117 13.65 11.09 5.48
C THR A 117 12.74 10.08 6.19
N LEU A 118 11.42 10.20 5.99
CA LEU A 118 10.44 9.26 6.54
C LEU A 118 10.70 7.83 6.05
N GLN A 119 10.91 7.68 4.74
CA GLN A 119 11.18 6.39 4.11
C GLN A 119 12.48 5.78 4.64
N ARG A 120 13.56 6.57 4.75
CA ARG A 120 14.82 6.07 5.34
C ARG A 120 14.60 5.46 6.72
N ARG A 121 13.95 6.20 7.62
CA ARG A 121 13.64 5.72 8.98
C ARG A 121 12.83 4.43 8.98
N LEU A 122 11.91 4.29 8.03
CA LEU A 122 11.12 3.08 7.90
C LEU A 122 11.95 1.89 7.44
N PHE A 123 12.86 2.08 6.48
CA PHE A 123 13.80 1.04 6.05
C PHE A 123 14.74 0.62 7.19
N ASP A 124 15.17 1.56 8.03
CA ASP A 124 15.97 1.26 9.23
C ASP A 124 15.18 0.34 10.18
N LEU A 125 13.89 0.65 10.44
CA LEU A 125 13.00 -0.19 11.26
C LEU A 125 12.77 -1.58 10.67
N TRP A 126 12.62 -1.69 9.35
CA TRP A 126 12.49 -2.99 8.70
C TRP A 126 13.79 -3.80 8.77
N SER A 127 14.95 -3.16 8.63
CA SER A 127 16.25 -3.81 8.81
C SER A 127 16.42 -4.34 10.24
N GLU A 128 16.06 -3.58 11.27
CA GLU A 128 16.04 -4.08 12.66
C GLU A 128 15.15 -5.31 12.82
N PHE A 129 13.98 -5.31 12.17
CA PHE A 129 13.04 -6.41 12.20
C PHE A 129 13.55 -7.66 11.48
N GLU A 130 14.18 -7.51 10.30
CA GLU A 130 14.78 -8.63 9.56
C GLU A 130 15.95 -9.25 10.31
N ASN A 131 16.75 -8.43 11.00
CA ASN A 131 17.85 -8.89 11.84
C ASN A 131 17.40 -9.53 13.16
N GLY A 132 16.09 -9.56 13.44
CA GLY A 132 15.55 -10.14 14.69
C GLY A 132 15.72 -9.26 15.93
N ASN A 133 16.22 -8.03 15.78
CA ASN A 133 16.38 -7.07 16.87
C ASN A 133 15.04 -6.48 17.33
N ARG A 134 14.00 -6.62 16.51
CA ARG A 134 12.65 -6.11 16.77
C ARG A 134 11.60 -7.15 16.42
N ASN A 135 10.58 -7.31 17.26
CA ASN A 135 9.45 -8.20 16.97
C ASN A 135 8.31 -7.48 16.24
N SER A 136 7.32 -8.23 15.73
CA SER A 136 6.21 -7.65 14.96
C SER A 136 5.37 -6.64 15.73
N LYS A 137 5.28 -6.73 17.06
CA LYS A 137 4.55 -5.73 17.87
C LYS A 137 5.32 -4.41 17.88
N GLU A 138 6.59 -4.47 18.24
CA GLU A 138 7.47 -3.30 18.34
C GLU A 138 7.66 -2.60 16.99
N LEU A 139 7.67 -3.34 15.88
CA LEU A 139 7.70 -2.76 14.54
C LEU A 139 6.42 -1.97 14.26
N LEU A 140 5.26 -2.57 14.50
CA LEU A 140 3.98 -1.91 14.26
C LEU A 140 3.79 -0.65 15.11
N GLU A 141 4.22 -0.68 16.37
CA GLU A 141 4.19 0.48 17.26
C GLU A 141 5.10 1.59 16.72
N ALA A 142 6.35 1.28 16.37
CA ALA A 142 7.27 2.25 15.79
C ALA A 142 6.75 2.83 14.47
N CYS A 143 6.22 2.00 13.57
CA CYS A 143 5.61 2.45 12.32
C CYS A 143 4.38 3.33 12.56
N ALA A 144 3.54 3.02 13.55
CA ALA A 144 2.37 3.82 13.89
C ALA A 144 2.76 5.22 14.39
N HIS A 145 3.84 5.35 15.17
CA HIS A 145 4.39 6.64 15.57
C HIS A 145 5.04 7.41 14.42
N LEU A 146 5.71 6.70 13.51
CA LEU A 146 6.40 7.30 12.38
C LEU A 146 5.42 7.87 11.34
N VAL A 147 4.29 7.20 11.12
CA VAL A 147 3.35 7.46 10.02
C VAL A 147 2.07 8.16 10.50
N GLN A 148 2.11 8.81 11.66
CA GLN A 148 0.97 9.63 12.11
C GLN A 148 0.61 10.65 11.02
N PRO A 149 -0.70 10.82 10.71
CA PRO A 149 -1.12 11.83 9.77
C PRO A 149 -0.68 13.20 10.29
N MET A 150 -0.02 13.97 9.43
CA MET A 150 0.17 15.41 9.63
C MET A 150 -1.19 16.09 9.69
#